data_AF-A0A1I3CWX8-F1
#
_entry.id   AF-A0A1I3CWX8-F1
#
_cell.length_a   1.000
_cell.length_b   1.000
_cell.length_c   1.000
_cell.angle_alpha   90.00
_cell.angle_beta   90.00
_cell.angle_gamma   90.00
#
_symmetry.space_group_name_H-M   'P 1'
#
loop_
_entity.id
_entity.type
_entity.pdbx_description
1 polymer ?
#
loop_
_entity_poly.entity_id
_entity_poly.type
_entity_poly.pdbx_seq_one_letter_code
_entity_poly.pdbx_strand_id
1 'polypeptide(L)'
;MPELLRRRSGRRAERGAAALEFALIAPLLMLMLIGIITYGYMLSFRQSLSQAAAEGARAAAVAPLSANRAALATSAVGSAMGVACGSTYLTCTVTFPTTCTCVSVTVTHSYKADPSKPVFLGLGLVIPDKLTYTAVSEVS
;
A
#
# COMPACT_ATOMS: atom_id res chain seq x y z
N MET A 1 -56.91 -45.46 -20.53
CA MET A 1 -55.66 -45.03 -21.20
C MET A 1 -55.07 -43.89 -20.38
N PRO A 2 -53.96 -44.05 -19.63
CA PRO A 2 -53.44 -42.96 -18.82
C PRO A 2 -52.58 -42.02 -19.67
N GLU A 3 -52.93 -40.74 -19.64
CA GLU A 3 -52.22 -39.61 -20.21
C GLU A 3 -50.84 -39.42 -19.54
N LEU A 4 -49.81 -39.33 -20.37
CA LEU A 4 -48.41 -39.16 -20.00
C LEU A 4 -48.17 -37.77 -19.40
N LEU A 5 -48.02 -37.69 -18.07
CA LEU A 5 -47.52 -36.50 -17.38
C LEU A 5 -46.07 -36.21 -17.77
N ARG A 6 -45.90 -35.38 -18.80
CA ARG A 6 -44.63 -34.90 -19.34
C ARG A 6 -43.90 -34.04 -18.31
N ARG A 7 -42.92 -34.64 -17.61
CA ARG A 7 -41.97 -33.96 -16.71
C ARG A 7 -41.18 -32.88 -17.48
N ARG A 8 -41.63 -31.62 -17.43
CA ARG A 8 -40.90 -30.44 -17.92
C ARG A 8 -39.93 -29.84 -16.89
N SER A 9 -39.54 -30.60 -15.86
CA SER A 9 -38.81 -30.06 -14.68
C SER A 9 -37.28 -30.02 -14.80
N GLY A 10 -36.65 -30.79 -15.71
CA GLY A 10 -35.19 -30.95 -15.72
C GLY A 10 -34.39 -29.66 -15.98
N ARG A 11 -34.74 -28.90 -17.02
CA ARG A 11 -33.96 -27.72 -17.46
C ARG A 11 -33.99 -26.52 -16.50
N ARG A 12 -34.99 -26.41 -15.62
CA ARG A 12 -35.06 -25.34 -14.59
C ARG A 12 -34.37 -25.77 -13.30
N ALA A 13 -34.47 -27.05 -12.94
CA ALA A 13 -33.75 -27.61 -11.80
C ALA A 13 -32.23 -27.58 -12.00
N GLU A 14 -31.72 -27.93 -13.19
CA GLU A 14 -30.28 -27.87 -13.50
C GLU A 14 -29.69 -26.45 -13.43
N ARG A 15 -30.45 -25.43 -13.83
CA ARG A 15 -30.01 -24.02 -13.73
C ARG A 15 -29.94 -23.52 -12.27
N GLY A 16 -30.82 -24.03 -11.40
CA GLY A 16 -30.80 -23.71 -9.97
C GLY A 16 -29.63 -24.36 -9.23
N ALA A 17 -29.28 -25.60 -9.60
CA ALA A 17 -28.13 -26.30 -9.03
C ALA A 17 -26.81 -25.58 -9.34
N ALA A 18 -26.60 -25.17 -10.60
CA ALA A 18 -25.40 -24.43 -11.00
C ALA A 18 -25.25 -23.07 -10.27
N ALA A 19 -26.36 -22.38 -9.98
CA ALA A 19 -26.33 -21.13 -9.22
C ALA A 19 -25.91 -21.35 -7.75
N LEU A 20 -26.28 -22.48 -7.15
CA LEU A 20 -25.88 -22.84 -5.79
C LEU A 20 -24.41 -23.24 -5.70
N GLU A 21 -23.90 -23.99 -6.68
CA GLU A 21 -22.48 -24.35 -6.77
C GLU A 21 -21.60 -23.09 -6.84
N PHE A 22 -21.99 -22.11 -7.67
CA PHE A 22 -21.30 -20.82 -7.73
C PHE A 22 -21.40 -20.04 -6.43
N ALA A 23 -22.56 -20.03 -5.77
CA ALA A 23 -22.76 -19.31 -4.51
C ALA A 23 -21.87 -19.83 -3.37
N LEU A 24 -21.42 -21.09 -3.42
CA LEU A 24 -20.48 -21.65 -2.45
C LEU A 24 -19.02 -21.28 -2.75
N ILE A 25 -18.65 -21.17 -4.03
CA ILE A 25 -17.27 -20.88 -4.45
C ILE A 25 -17.00 -19.37 -4.51
N ALA A 26 -18.00 -18.57 -4.89
CA ALA A 26 -17.89 -17.13 -5.05
C ALA A 26 -17.37 -16.39 -3.81
N PRO A 27 -17.78 -16.71 -2.56
CA PRO A 27 -17.23 -16.06 -1.36
C PRO A 27 -15.73 -16.30 -1.20
N LEU A 28 -15.25 -17.52 -1.48
CA LEU A 28 -13.83 -17.87 -1.42
C LEU A 28 -13.02 -17.11 -2.48
N LEU A 29 -13.52 -17.08 -3.72
CA LEU A 29 -12.89 -16.32 -4.81
C LEU A 29 -12.87 -14.82 -4.51
N MET A 30 -13.95 -14.27 -3.95
CA MET A 30 -14.03 -12.86 -3.56
C MET A 30 -13.01 -12.53 -2.47
N LEU A 31 -12.88 -13.38 -1.44
CA LEU A 31 -11.87 -13.20 -0.39
C LEU A 31 -10.45 -13.23 -0.96
N MET A 32 -10.14 -14.18 -1.86
CA MET A 32 -8.84 -14.25 -2.51
C MET A 32 -8.55 -13.00 -3.34
N LEU A 33 -9.54 -12.53 -4.12
CA LEU A 33 -9.42 -11.34 -4.95
C LEU A 33 -9.18 -10.07 -4.10
N ILE A 34 -9.95 -9.88 -3.04
CA ILE A 34 -9.77 -8.77 -2.09
C ILE A 34 -8.38 -8.83 -1.46
N GLY A 35 -7.93 -10.01 -1.06
CA GLY A 35 -6.59 -10.21 -0.50
C GLY A 35 -5.48 -9.77 -1.46
N ILE A 36 -5.55 -10.20 -2.72
CA ILE A 36 -4.58 -9.83 -3.77
C ILE A 36 -4.58 -8.32 -4.01
N ILE A 37 -5.76 -7.70 -4.14
CA ILE A 37 -5.89 -6.26 -4.36
C ILE A 37 -5.29 -5.46 -3.19
N THR A 38 -5.63 -5.85 -1.97
CA THR A 38 -5.14 -5.19 -0.74
C THR A 38 -3.62 -5.26 -0.66
N TYR A 39 -3.05 -6.45 -0.91
CA TYR A 39 -1.61 -6.64 -0.88
C TYR A 39 -0.89 -5.89 -2.01
N GLY A 40 -1.44 -5.92 -3.22
CA GLY A 40 -0.89 -5.19 -4.36
C GLY A 40 -0.85 -3.68 -4.11
N TYR A 41 -1.91 -3.12 -3.53
CA TYR A 41 -1.96 -1.71 -3.16
C TYR A 41 -0.94 -1.36 -2.06
N MET A 42 -0.83 -2.18 -1.01
CA MET A 42 0.20 -2.01 0.02
C MET A 42 1.61 -2.04 -0.58
N LEU A 43 1.90 -3.01 -1.45
CA LEU A 43 3.21 -3.15 -2.06
C LEU A 43 3.55 -1.95 -2.94
N SER A 44 2.59 -1.46 -3.74
CA SER A 44 2.74 -0.24 -4.53
C SER A 44 3.05 0.97 -3.62
N PHE A 45 2.34 1.12 -2.50
CA PHE A 45 2.61 2.20 -1.55
C PHE A 45 3.99 2.08 -0.89
N ARG A 46 4.44 0.86 -0.58
CA ARG A 46 5.81 0.62 -0.07
C ARG A 46 6.87 1.03 -1.07
N GLN A 47 6.65 0.78 -2.37
CA GLN A 47 7.56 1.23 -3.42
C GLN A 47 7.59 2.76 -3.50
N SER A 48 6.43 3.43 -3.43
CA SER A 48 6.36 4.90 -3.39
C SER A 48 7.11 5.48 -2.20
N LEU A 49 6.96 4.92 -0.99
CA LEU A 49 7.69 5.36 0.20
C LEU A 49 9.21 5.20 0.04
N SER A 50 9.65 4.05 -0.49
CA SER A 50 11.07 3.80 -0.73
C SER A 50 11.64 4.79 -1.74
N GLN A 51 10.91 5.06 -2.83
CA GLN A 51 11.32 6.02 -3.84
C GLN A 51 11.37 7.45 -3.27
N ALA A 52 10.38 7.84 -2.47
CA ALA A 52 10.35 9.15 -1.82
C ALA A 52 11.54 9.34 -0.87
N ALA A 53 11.88 8.33 -0.06
CA ALA A 53 13.04 8.37 0.81
C ALA A 53 14.35 8.54 0.01
N ALA A 54 14.50 7.80 -1.09
CA ALA A 54 15.66 7.90 -1.97
C ALA A 54 15.76 9.29 -2.64
N GLU A 55 14.65 9.85 -3.09
CA GLU A 55 14.59 11.20 -3.66
C GLU A 55 14.95 12.27 -2.62
N GLY A 56 14.45 12.12 -1.39
CA GLY A 56 14.85 12.98 -0.27
C GLY A 56 16.34 12.92 0.02
N ALA A 57 16.92 11.72 0.07
CA ALA A 57 18.34 11.53 0.30
C ALA A 57 19.18 12.15 -0.83
N ARG A 58 18.77 11.95 -2.09
CA ARG A 58 19.43 12.54 -3.26
C ARG A 58 19.35 14.07 -3.24
N ALA A 59 18.19 14.63 -2.95
CA ALA A 59 17.99 16.07 -2.87
C ALA A 59 18.88 16.72 -1.80
N ALA A 60 19.04 16.08 -0.63
CA ALA A 60 19.97 16.55 0.38
C ALA A 60 21.44 16.31 0.02
N ALA A 61 21.77 15.26 -0.71
CA ALA A 61 23.15 14.97 -1.10
C ALA A 61 23.70 15.99 -2.10
N VAL A 62 22.90 16.40 -3.09
CA VAL A 62 23.32 17.39 -4.11
C VAL A 62 23.20 18.84 -3.65
N ALA A 63 22.54 19.08 -2.52
CA ALA A 63 22.30 20.43 -2.03
C ALA A 63 23.59 21.09 -1.49
N PRO A 64 23.78 22.40 -1.73
CA PRO A 64 24.93 23.14 -1.17
C PRO A 64 24.98 23.07 0.35
N LEU A 65 26.19 23.12 0.92
CA LEU A 65 26.37 23.17 2.38
C LEU A 65 25.74 24.41 3.04
N SER A 66 25.60 25.51 2.29
CA SER A 66 24.95 26.74 2.72
C SER A 66 23.42 26.66 2.72
N ALA A 67 22.83 25.64 2.08
CA ALA A 67 21.39 25.45 2.01
C ALA A 67 20.89 24.62 3.20
N ASN A 68 19.59 24.77 3.53
CA ASN A 68 18.93 23.90 4.49
C ASN A 68 18.62 22.54 3.84
N ARG A 69 19.61 21.65 3.82
CA ARG A 69 19.53 20.31 3.20
C ARG A 69 18.42 19.45 3.79
N ALA A 70 18.13 19.60 5.08
CA ALA A 70 17.03 18.89 5.73
C ALA A 70 15.67 19.32 5.15
N ALA A 71 15.44 20.63 4.97
CA ALA A 71 14.22 21.14 4.37
C ALA A 71 14.07 20.73 2.90
N LEU A 72 15.17 20.65 2.14
CA LEU A 72 15.15 20.18 0.77
C LEU A 72 14.81 18.69 0.67
N ALA A 73 15.39 17.86 1.54
CA ALA A 73 15.03 16.44 1.63
C ALA A 73 13.56 16.23 1.97
N THR A 74 13.03 16.94 2.98
CA THR A 74 11.63 16.78 3.38
C THR A 74 10.66 17.34 2.34
N SER A 75 11.04 18.43 1.64
CA SER A 75 10.27 18.94 0.51
C SER A 75 10.22 17.94 -0.64
N ALA A 76 11.35 17.33 -1.00
CA ALA A 76 11.42 16.33 -2.06
C ALA A 76 10.60 15.07 -1.74
N VAL A 77 10.69 14.57 -0.50
CA VAL A 77 9.82 13.49 -0.01
C VAL A 77 8.35 13.90 -0.12
N GLY A 78 8.02 15.14 0.27
CA GLY A 78 6.66 15.63 0.24
C GLY A 78 6.07 15.76 -1.16
N SER A 79 6.89 16.20 -2.13
CA SER A 79 6.52 16.24 -3.54
C SER A 79 6.32 14.83 -4.12
N ALA A 80 7.17 13.87 -3.76
CA ALA A 80 7.04 12.48 -4.21
C ALA A 80 5.82 11.76 -3.63
N MET A 81 5.45 12.08 -2.38
CA MET A 81 4.30 11.47 -1.69
C MET A 81 2.98 12.24 -1.89
N GLY A 82 3.05 13.47 -2.41
CA GLY A 82 1.89 14.37 -2.49
C GLY A 82 1.37 14.85 -1.13
N VAL A 83 2.16 14.70 -0.06
CA VAL A 83 1.79 15.09 1.31
C VAL A 83 3.00 15.66 2.03
N ALA A 84 2.83 16.71 2.82
CA ALA A 84 3.94 17.32 3.55
C ALA A 84 4.49 16.38 4.65
N CYS A 85 5.81 16.39 4.81
CA CYS A 85 6.48 15.77 5.94
C CYS A 85 6.05 16.42 7.26
N GLY A 86 5.68 15.61 8.26
CA GLY A 86 5.15 16.08 9.54
C GLY A 86 3.62 16.16 9.58
N SER A 87 2.92 15.65 8.57
CA SER A 87 1.47 15.43 8.62
C SER A 87 1.08 14.34 9.62
N THR A 88 -0.22 14.22 9.91
CA THR A 88 -0.78 13.25 10.88
C THR A 88 -0.31 11.81 10.66
N TYR A 89 -0.05 11.41 9.41
CA TYR A 89 0.28 10.03 9.06
C TYR A 89 1.68 9.85 8.47
N LEU A 90 2.41 10.92 8.16
CA LEU A 90 3.72 10.85 7.51
C LEU A 90 4.77 11.66 8.28
N THR A 91 5.76 10.96 8.81
CA THR A 91 6.89 11.53 9.55
C THR A 91 8.17 11.32 8.75
N CYS A 92 8.93 12.39 8.55
CA CYS A 92 10.23 12.34 7.88
C CYS A 92 11.31 12.76 8.86
N THR A 93 12.36 11.97 8.95
CA THR A 93 13.52 12.24 9.79
C THR A 93 14.76 12.25 8.91
N VAL A 94 15.43 13.40 8.87
CA VAL A 94 16.69 13.57 8.13
C VAL A 94 17.81 13.63 9.15
N THR A 95 18.84 12.82 8.96
CA THR A 95 19.99 12.73 9.87
C THR A 95 21.28 12.86 9.07
N PHE A 96 22.23 13.61 9.63
CA PHE A 96 23.57 13.80 9.09
C PHE A 96 24.56 13.21 10.10
N PRO A 97 24.95 11.94 9.95
CA PRO A 97 25.97 11.33 10.79
C PRO A 97 27.29 12.10 10.66
N THR A 98 28.02 12.25 11.77
CA THR A 98 29.38 12.84 11.75
C THR A 98 30.46 11.82 11.38
N THR A 99 30.09 10.54 11.29
CA THR A 99 31.00 9.41 11.02
C THR A 99 31.20 9.14 9.53
N CYS A 100 30.33 9.67 8.66
CA CYS A 100 30.49 9.63 7.21
C CYS A 100 29.96 10.92 6.58
N THR A 101 30.48 11.29 5.40
CA THR A 101 29.92 12.35 4.55
C THR A 101 28.67 11.82 3.86
N CYS A 102 27.60 11.61 4.64
CA CYS A 102 26.42 10.88 4.20
C CYS A 102 25.17 11.56 4.76
N VAL A 103 24.04 11.41 4.07
CA VAL A 103 22.72 11.83 4.54
C VAL A 103 21.81 10.62 4.61
N SER A 104 21.15 10.45 5.75
CA SER A 104 20.14 9.42 5.96
C SER A 104 18.76 10.06 6.05
N VAL A 105 17.84 9.62 5.20
CA VAL A 105 16.45 10.07 5.18
C VAL A 105 15.56 8.88 5.53
N THR A 106 14.88 8.99 6.66
CA THR A 106 13.89 8.01 7.12
C THR A 106 12.49 8.57 6.94
N VAL A 107 11.65 7.85 6.20
CA VAL A 107 10.25 8.16 5.99
C VAL A 107 9.41 7.09 6.67
N THR A 108 8.57 7.51 7.61
CA THR A 108 7.64 6.64 8.35
C THR A 108 6.21 7.05 8.04
N HIS A 109 5.41 6.09 7.60
CA HIS A 109 3.98 6.27 7.37
C HIS A 109 3.16 5.36 8.27
N SER A 110 2.16 5.92 8.96
CA SER A 110 1.20 5.17 9.76
C SER A 110 0.09 4.61 8.87
N TYR A 111 0.35 3.45 8.25
CA TYR A 111 -0.50 2.87 7.21
C TYR A 111 -1.90 2.48 7.71
N LYS A 112 -2.01 1.92 8.92
CA LYS A 112 -3.30 1.49 9.48
C LYS A 112 -4.13 2.62 10.06
N ALA A 113 -3.50 3.72 10.46
CA ALA A 113 -4.17 4.88 11.03
C ALA A 113 -4.76 5.81 9.94
N ASP A 114 -4.36 5.63 8.68
CA ASP A 114 -4.80 6.43 7.55
C ASP A 114 -6.16 5.93 7.02
N PRO A 115 -7.26 6.70 7.17
CA PRO A 115 -8.59 6.30 6.73
C PRO A 115 -8.73 6.19 5.20
N SER A 116 -7.77 6.70 4.42
CA SER A 116 -7.75 6.54 2.96
C SER A 116 -7.33 5.14 2.53
N LYS A 117 -6.75 4.33 3.43
CA LYS A 117 -6.28 2.99 3.11
C LYS A 117 -7.42 1.99 3.30
N PRO A 118 -7.79 1.24 2.26
CA PRO A 118 -8.94 0.36 2.37
C PRO A 118 -8.59 -0.84 3.26
N VAL A 119 -9.21 -0.89 4.44
CA VAL A 119 -9.12 -2.03 5.35
C VAL A 119 -10.33 -2.93 5.09
N PHE A 120 -10.17 -3.88 4.17
CA PHE A 120 -11.27 -4.77 3.80
C PHE A 120 -11.44 -5.91 4.81
N LEU A 121 -12.67 -6.09 5.28
CA LEU A 121 -13.21 -7.32 5.88
C LEU A 121 -12.29 -8.05 6.89
N GLY A 122 -11.78 -7.35 7.91
CA GLY A 122 -10.97 -7.99 8.97
C GLY A 122 -9.53 -8.37 8.56
N LEU A 123 -9.13 -8.12 7.31
CA LEU A 123 -7.75 -8.35 6.81
C LEU A 123 -6.74 -7.33 7.36
N GLY A 124 -7.19 -6.32 8.12
CA GLY A 124 -6.32 -5.41 8.88
C GLY A 124 -5.45 -6.09 9.94
N LEU A 125 -5.65 -7.40 10.19
CA LEU A 125 -4.81 -8.22 11.05
C LEU A 125 -3.47 -8.62 10.41
N VAL A 126 -3.37 -8.58 9.07
CA VAL A 126 -2.16 -9.03 8.32
C VAL A 126 -1.35 -7.84 7.78
N ILE A 127 -1.81 -6.61 8.04
CA ILE A 127 -1.19 -5.38 7.53
C ILE A 127 -0.38 -4.73 8.67
N PRO A 128 0.87 -4.30 8.42
CA PRO A 128 1.66 -3.63 9.44
C PRO A 128 1.05 -2.28 9.83
N ASP A 129 1.11 -1.94 11.12
CA ASP A 129 0.57 -0.67 11.62
C ASP A 129 1.32 0.55 11.05
N LYS A 130 2.63 0.39 10.83
CA LYS A 130 3.53 1.41 10.29
C LYS A 130 4.43 0.84 9.19
N LEU A 131 4.72 1.65 8.19
CA LEU A 131 5.70 1.39 7.14
C LEU A 131 6.82 2.41 7.27
N THR A 132 8.03 1.93 7.59
CA THR A 132 9.22 2.77 7.72
C THR A 132 10.25 2.36 6.69
N TYR A 133 10.77 3.35 5.96
CA TYR A 133 11.83 3.18 4.97
C TYR A 133 12.95 4.19 5.22
N THR A 134 14.19 3.72 5.17
CA THR A 134 15.39 4.55 5.31
C THR A 134 16.23 4.43 4.05
N ALA A 135 16.58 5.58 3.47
CA ALA A 135 17.51 5.68 2.36
C ALA A 135 18.74 6.49 2.81
N VAL A 136 19.93 6.00 2.47
CA VAL A 136 21.20 6.68 2.75
C VAL A 136 21.86 7.04 1.43
N SER A 137 22.29 8.29 1.28
CA SER A 137 23.10 8.74 0.15
C SER A 137 24.42 9.28 0.67
N GLU A 138 25.52 8.89 0.04
CA GLU A 138 26.82 9.49 0.28
C GLU A 138 26.91 10.83 -0.46
N VAL A 139 27.58 11.80 0.17
CA VAL A 139 27.79 13.16 -0.31
C VAL A 139 29.25 13.25 -0.72
N SER A 140 29.52 13.15 -2.02
CA SER A 140 30.85 13.34 -2.61
C SER A 140 31.15 14.81 -2.88
#